data_AF-A0AA40HP52-F1
#
_entry.id   AF-A0AA40HP52-F1
#
_cell.length_a   1.000
_cell.length_b   1.000
_cell.length_c   1.000
_cell.angle_alpha   90.00
_cell.angle_beta   90.00
_cell.angle_gamma   90.00
#
_symmetry.space_group_name_H-M   'P 1'
#
loop_
_entity.id
_entity.type
_entity.pdbx_description
1 polymer ?
#
loop_
_entity_poly.entity_id
_entity_poly.type
_entity_poly.pdbx_seq_one_letter_code
_entity_poly.pdbx_strand_id
1 'polypeptide(L)' 'MDVKPISQEKLKLERAFISQALPFLNLGNANHASRFEILTNLLLVVLLSVSPRTSEACLAHLHYKWIIAADIGFHF' A
#
# COMPACT_ATOMS: atom_id res chain seq x y z
N MET A 1 0.21 3.34 -23.64
CA MET A 1 0.72 2.23 -22.80
C MET A 1 -0.42 1.23 -22.67
N ASP A 2 -0.21 0.00 -23.11
CA ASP A 2 -1.20 -1.07 -23.03
C ASP A 2 -1.10 -1.68 -21.62
N VAL A 3 -1.92 -1.18 -20.70
CA VAL A 3 -1.97 -1.68 -19.33
C VAL A 3 -2.81 -2.96 -19.36
N LYS A 4 -2.14 -4.11 -19.40
CA LYS A 4 -2.82 -5.40 -19.33
C LYS A 4 -3.57 -5.51 -17.99
N PRO A 5 -4.87 -5.83 -18.00
CA PRO A 5 -5.64 -6.00 -16.78
C PRO A 5 -5.01 -7.12 -15.93
N ILE A 6 -4.83 -6.84 -14.64
CA ILE A 6 -4.31 -7.81 -13.68
C ILE A 6 -5.27 -9.00 -13.58
N SER A 7 -4.73 -10.21 -13.65
CA SER A 7 -5.52 -11.44 -13.47
C SER A 7 -6.11 -11.51 -12.04
N GLN A 8 -7.32 -12.05 -11.92
CA GLN A 8 -8.01 -12.22 -10.63
C GLN A 8 -7.18 -13.01 -9.61
N GLU A 9 -6.37 -13.96 -10.08
CA GLU A 9 -5.46 -14.75 -9.25
C GLU A 9 -4.32 -13.88 -8.68
N LYS A 10 -3.75 -12.99 -9.48
CA LYS A 10 -2.72 -12.04 -9.04
C LYS A 10 -3.29 -10.99 -8.08
N LEU A 11 -4.53 -10.54 -8.30
CA LEU A 11 -5.28 -9.70 -7.35
C LEU A 11 -5.50 -10.42 -6.00
N LYS A 12 -5.88 -11.70 -6.01
CA LYS A 12 -6.00 -12.50 -4.77
C LYS A 12 -4.66 -12.67 -4.06
N LEU A 13 -3.59 -12.90 -4.81
CA LEU A 13 -2.23 -13.03 -4.25
C LEU A 13 -1.74 -11.71 -3.64
N GLU A 14 -1.96 -10.58 -4.33
CA GLU A 14 -1.63 -9.24 -3.82
C GLU A 14 -2.47 -8.87 -2.60
N ARG A 15 -3.76 -9.26 -2.59
CA ARG A 15 -4.62 -9.17 -1.40
C ARG A 15 -4.17 -10.07 -0.27
N ALA A 16 -3.56 -11.23 -0.54
CA ALA A 16 -3.00 -12.10 0.50
C ALA A 16 -1.69 -11.53 1.09
N PHE A 17 -0.95 -10.75 0.30
CA PHE A 17 0.25 -10.04 0.73
C PHE A 17 -0.07 -8.78 1.54
N ILE A 18 -1.28 -8.22 1.34
CA ILE A 18 -1.85 -7.18 2.19
C ILE A 18 -2.54 -7.85 3.36
N SER A 19 -1.93 -7.79 4.54
CA SER A 19 -2.57 -8.37 5.73
C SER A 19 -3.72 -7.46 6.16
N GLN A 20 -4.96 -7.92 5.97
CA GLN A 20 -6.14 -7.28 6.54
C GLN A 20 -6.14 -7.55 8.04
N ALA A 21 -5.54 -6.64 8.81
CA ALA A 21 -5.50 -6.75 10.27
C ALA A 21 -6.87 -6.43 10.89
N LEU A 22 -7.63 -5.52 10.27
CA LEU A 22 -8.98 -5.11 10.68
C LEU A 22 -9.84 -4.80 9.45
N PRO A 23 -11.19 -4.76 9.55
CA PRO A 23 -12.09 -4.45 8.44
C PRO A 23 -11.75 -3.15 7.69
N PHE A 24 -11.13 -2.19 8.37
CA PHE A 24 -10.76 -0.86 7.85
C PHE A 24 -9.23 -0.66 7.75
N LEU A 25 -8.42 -1.66 8.08
CA LEU A 25 -6.95 -1.54 8.14
C LEU A 25 -6.27 -2.61 7.28
N ASN A 26 -5.56 -2.13 6.27
CA ASN A 26 -4.76 -2.94 5.37
C ASN A 26 -3.27 -2.63 5.59
N LEU A 27 -2.47 -3.66 5.86
CA LEU A 27 -1.01 -3.53 5.99
C LEU A 27 -0.33 -3.97 4.69
N GLY A 28 0.63 -3.17 4.19
CA GLY A 28 1.33 -3.46 2.96
C GLY A 28 2.70 -2.80 2.90
N ASN A 29 3.46 -3.10 1.84
CA ASN A 29 4.77 -2.50 1.61
C ASN A 29 4.66 -1.28 0.67
N ALA A 30 5.79 -0.60 0.43
CA ALA A 30 5.84 0.58 -0.45
C ALA A 30 5.42 0.27 -1.90
N ASN A 31 5.62 -0.96 -2.39
CA ASN A 31 5.20 -1.37 -3.73
C ASN A 31 3.68 -1.51 -3.87
N HIS A 32 2.95 -1.82 -2.79
CA HIS A 32 1.49 -1.80 -2.79
C HIS A 32 0.96 -0.37 -2.67
N ALA A 33 1.59 0.44 -1.82
CA ALA A 33 1.23 1.84 -1.62
C ALA A 33 1.41 2.72 -2.87
N SER A 34 2.20 2.29 -3.85
CA SER A 34 2.44 3.03 -5.10
C SER A 34 1.46 2.67 -6.23
N ARG A 35 0.58 1.68 -6.05
CA ARG A 35 -0.26 1.14 -7.12
C ARG A 35 -1.72 1.59 -6.99
N PHE A 36 -2.09 2.60 -7.76
CA PHE A 36 -3.41 3.22 -7.74
C PHE A 36 -4.55 2.19 -7.91
N GLU A 37 -4.40 1.22 -8.80
CA GLU A 37 -5.39 0.16 -9.03
C GLU A 37 -5.68 -0.69 -7.78
N ILE A 38 -4.67 -0.93 -6.93
CA ILE A 38 -4.86 -1.68 -5.69
C ILE A 38 -5.58 -0.81 -4.67
N LEU A 39 -5.18 0.46 -4.55
CA LEU A 39 -5.74 1.41 -3.59
C LEU A 39 -7.22 1.69 -3.87
N THR A 40 -7.60 1.87 -5.14
CA THR A 40 -9.00 2.08 -5.54
C THR A 40 -9.85 0.82 -5.42
N ASN A 41 -9.32 -0.36 -5.76
CA ASN A 41 -10.03 -1.63 -5.60
C ASN A 41 -10.28 -2.01 -4.13
N LEU A 42 -9.51 -1.46 -3.19
CA LEU A 42 -9.69 -1.63 -1.75
C LEU A 42 -10.48 -0.47 -1.11
N LEU A 43 -10.92 0.51 -1.91
CA LEU A 43 -11.59 1.73 -1.44
C LEU A 43 -10.79 2.45 -0.34
N LEU A 44 -9.45 2.43 -0.44
CA LEU A 44 -8.61 3.10 0.52
C LEU A 44 -8.76 4.62 0.35
N VAL A 45 -9.07 5.31 1.43
CA VAL A 45 -9.23 6.78 1.48
C VAL A 45 -8.09 7.46 2.26
N VAL A 46 -7.35 6.69 3.06
CA VAL A 46 -6.22 7.14 3.88
C VAL A 46 -5.01 6.24 3.60
N LEU A 47 -3.84 6.85 3.46
CA LEU A 47 -2.56 6.15 3.37
C LEU A 47 -1.63 6.65 4.48
N LEU A 48 -1.19 5.73 5.35
CA LEU A 48 -0.22 6.00 6.41
C LEU A 48 1.13 5.37 6.03
N SER A 49 2.09 6.19 5.61
CA SER A 49 3.46 5.71 5.38
C SER A 49 4.27 5.81 6.67
N VAL A 50 4.98 4.74 7.02
CA VAL A 50 5.93 4.72 8.15
C VAL A 50 7.40 4.73 7.73
N SER A 51 7.67 4.70 6.42
CA SER A 51 9.02 4.59 5.85
C SER A 51 9.76 5.94 5.89
N PRO A 52 11.08 5.97 6.12
CA PRO A 52 11.88 7.19 6.00
C PRO A 52 12.04 7.68 4.55
N ARG A 53 11.70 6.84 3.56
CA ARG A 53 11.65 7.21 2.14
C ARG A 53 10.23 7.58 1.74
N THR A 54 10.07 8.72 1.06
CA THR A 54 8.80 9.14 0.43
C THR A 54 8.63 8.49 -0.94
N SER A 55 7.37 8.36 -1.36
CA SER A 55 6.98 8.09 -2.74
C SER A 55 5.85 9.04 -3.09
N GLU A 56 5.94 9.74 -4.20
CA GLU A 56 4.88 10.66 -4.68
C GLU A 56 3.68 9.93 -5.30
N ALA A 57 3.76 8.60 -5.40
CA ALA A 57 2.73 7.80 -6.05
C ALA A 57 1.39 7.89 -5.28
N CYS A 58 0.31 8.11 -6.04
CA CYS A 58 -1.09 8.04 -5.58
C CYS A 58 -1.54 9.07 -4.53
N LEU A 59 -0.73 10.10 -4.22
CA LEU A 59 -1.05 11.08 -3.15
C LEU A 59 -2.18 12.07 -3.50
N ALA A 60 -2.48 12.28 -4.79
CA ALA A 60 -3.41 13.32 -5.23
C ALA A 60 -4.87 13.12 -4.79
N HIS A 61 -5.27 11.89 -4.45
CA HIS A 61 -6.67 11.54 -4.12
C HIS A 61 -6.83 10.85 -2.75
N LEU A 62 -5.77 10.86 -1.92
CA LEU A 62 -5.75 10.17 -0.64
C LEU A 62 -5.45 11.15 0.49
N HIS A 63 -6.12 10.97 1.63
CA HIS A 63 -5.69 11.60 2.87
C HIS A 63 -4.38 10.93 3.32
N TYR A 64 -3.27 11.55 2.97
CA TYR A 64 -1.94 11.03 3.26
C TYR A 64 -1.41 11.57 4.59
N LYS A 65 -0.97 10.66 5.47
CA LYS A 65 -0.19 11.00 6.65
C LYS A 65 1.14 10.27 6.59
N TRP A 66 2.22 10.98 6.83
CA TRP A 66 3.56 10.42 6.88
C TRP A 66 4.09 10.48 8.30
N ILE A 67 4.45 9.33 8.87
CA ILE A 67 5.09 9.24 10.17
C ILE A 67 6.44 8.58 9.95
N ILE A 68 7.54 9.30 10.10
CA ILE A 68 8.85 8.71 9.86
C ILE A 68 9.22 7.82 11.05
N ALA A 69 9.37 6.51 10.79
CA ALA A 69 9.94 5.56 11.73
C ALA A 69 11.14 4.87 11.08
N ALA A 70 12.27 4.82 11.77
CA ALA A 70 13.40 4.00 11.34
C ALA A 70 13.12 2.53 11.69
N ASP A 71 13.44 1.62 10.77
CA ASP A 71 13.52 0.20 11.10
C ASP A 71 14.75 -0.03 11.96
N ILE A 72 14.54 -0.03 13.28
CA ILE A 72 15.56 -0.33 14.28
C ILE A 72 15.62 -1.85 14.44
N GLY A 73 16.11 -2.54 13.41
CA GLY A 73 16.31 -3.97 13.46
C GLY A 73 17.05 -4.36 14.74
N PHE A 74 16.45 -5.25 15.54
CA PHE A 74 17.17 -5.87 16.65
C PHE A 74 18.26 -6.75 16.03
N HIS A 75 19.48 -6.21 15.96
CA HIS A 75 20.67 -6.99 15.68
C HIS A 75 20.93 -7.86 16.91
N PHE A 76 20.45 -9.11 16.88
CA PHE A 76 20.88 -10.18 17.79
C PHE A 76 22.17 -10.82 17.27
#